data_AF-A0A4P5X838-F1
#
_entry.id   AF-A0A4P5X838-F1
#
_cell.length_a   1.000
_cell.length_b   1.000
_cell.length_c   1.000
_cell.angle_alpha   90.00
_cell.angle_beta   90.00
_cell.angle_gamma   90.00
#
_symmetry.space_group_name_H-M   'P 1'
#
loop_
_entity.id
_entity.type
_entity.pdbx_description
1 polymer ?
#
loop_
_entity_poly.entity_id
_entity_poly.type
_entity_poly.pdbx_seq_one_letter_code
_entity_poly.pdbx_strand_id
1 'polypeptide(L)'
;MVTVRQCGSLLEAVTVAAYLRSCGIPAASAVPSSGLSVTYTVFVADENVARQARDSLHEMDASGIELADGWEAQAEPDLAKLPERYMPACSCGYRLPLRSGEVRCPECGTDSDVAALVVEQFGPEAMELCYPSAANAMSDEQLETLALACACGYSLGGLVVSGTCPECGAAYEKRELLAVWEAKGLI
;
A
#
# COMPACT_ATOMS: atom_id res chain seq x y z
N MET A 1 -26.55 -7.40 -19.69
CA MET A 1 -25.42 -7.80 -18.83
C MET A 1 -24.99 -9.19 -19.22
N VAL A 2 -23.73 -9.35 -19.61
CA VAL A 2 -23.14 -10.61 -20.06
C VAL A 2 -22.00 -10.98 -19.12
N THR A 3 -22.01 -12.19 -18.57
CA THR A 3 -20.92 -12.71 -17.74
C THR A 3 -19.71 -13.02 -18.60
N VAL A 4 -18.56 -12.47 -18.24
CA VAL A 4 -17.29 -12.66 -18.97
C VAL A 4 -16.29 -13.54 -18.22
N ARG A 5 -16.37 -13.60 -16.88
CA ARG A 5 -15.50 -14.46 -16.05
C ARG A 5 -16.18 -14.83 -14.73
N GLN A 6 -15.91 -16.05 -14.26
CA GLN A 6 -16.16 -16.49 -12.89
C GLN A 6 -14.82 -16.51 -12.14
N CYS A 7 -14.81 -16.02 -10.91
CA CYS A 7 -13.62 -15.86 -10.08
C CYS A 7 -13.78 -16.65 -8.78
N GLY A 8 -12.66 -17.12 -8.23
CA GLY A 8 -12.61 -17.89 -6.98
C GLY A 8 -12.69 -17.01 -5.72
N SER A 9 -12.43 -15.71 -5.85
CA SER A 9 -12.47 -14.75 -4.75
C SER A 9 -13.04 -13.40 -5.16
N LEU A 10 -13.47 -12.62 -4.15
CA LEU A 10 -13.91 -11.24 -4.36
C LEU A 10 -12.77 -10.37 -4.92
N LEU A 11 -11.56 -10.53 -4.37
CA LEU A 11 -10.39 -9.77 -4.77
C LEU A 11 -10.08 -10.00 -6.25
N GLU A 12 -10.08 -11.25 -6.69
CA GLU A 12 -9.88 -11.59 -8.10
C GLU A 12 -10.94 -10.93 -9.00
N ALA A 13 -12.22 -11.00 -8.65
CA ALA A 13 -13.29 -10.37 -9.44
C ALA A 13 -13.17 -8.85 -9.53
N VAL A 14 -12.77 -8.19 -8.43
CA VAL A 14 -12.53 -6.74 -8.39
C VAL A 14 -11.33 -6.36 -9.25
N THR A 15 -10.23 -7.12 -9.15
CA THR A 15 -9.01 -6.92 -9.95
C THR A 15 -9.30 -7.07 -11.43
N VAL A 16 -10.00 -8.14 -11.82
CA VAL A 16 -10.42 -8.40 -13.21
C VAL A 16 -11.31 -7.27 -13.74
N ALA A 17 -12.29 -6.82 -12.95
CA ALA A 17 -13.16 -5.72 -13.37
C ALA A 17 -12.40 -4.39 -13.48
N ALA A 18 -11.42 -4.14 -12.60
CA ALA A 18 -10.56 -2.95 -12.67
C ALA A 18 -9.66 -2.96 -13.90
N TYR A 19 -9.06 -4.11 -14.23
CA TYR A 19 -8.26 -4.28 -15.44
C TYR A 19 -9.08 -4.01 -16.71
N LEU A 20 -10.29 -4.57 -16.81
CA LEU A 20 -11.16 -4.28 -17.95
C LEU A 20 -11.46 -2.78 -18.07
N ARG A 21 -11.70 -2.08 -16.95
CA ARG A 21 -11.91 -0.64 -16.95
C ARG A 21 -10.66 0.15 -17.38
N SER A 22 -9.45 -0.28 -17.02
CA SER A 22 -8.22 0.37 -17.49
C SER A 22 -7.99 0.18 -18.99
N CYS A 23 -8.50 -0.90 -19.57
CA CYS A 23 -8.58 -1.11 -21.03
C CYS A 23 -9.73 -0.33 -21.71
N GLY A 24 -10.46 0.51 -20.97
CA GLY A 24 -11.61 1.29 -21.48
C GLY A 24 -12.90 0.50 -21.60
N ILE A 25 -13.00 -0.70 -21.00
CA ILE A 25 -14.17 -1.58 -21.06
C ILE A 25 -14.99 -1.42 -19.76
N PRO A 26 -16.23 -0.90 -19.82
CA PRO A 26 -17.08 -0.78 -18.64
C PRO A 26 -17.45 -2.16 -18.09
N ALA A 27 -16.84 -2.54 -16.97
CA ALA A 27 -17.05 -3.81 -16.30
C ALA A 27 -17.38 -3.63 -14.82
N ALA A 28 -18.25 -4.52 -14.31
CA ALA A 28 -18.64 -4.58 -12.92
C ALA A 28 -18.48 -6.01 -12.39
N SER A 29 -18.12 -6.14 -11.11
CA SER A 29 -18.12 -7.41 -10.38
C SER A 29 -19.34 -7.46 -9.46
N ALA A 30 -19.99 -8.62 -9.37
CA ALA A 30 -21.00 -8.86 -8.34
C ALA A 30 -20.87 -10.24 -7.73
N VAL A 31 -21.51 -10.40 -6.57
CA VAL A 31 -21.67 -11.68 -5.88
C VAL A 31 -23.11 -12.15 -6.10
N PRO A 32 -23.39 -12.96 -7.13
CA PRO A 32 -24.71 -13.54 -7.30
C PRO A 32 -25.04 -14.40 -6.08
N SER A 33 -26.04 -14.00 -5.30
CA SER A 33 -26.59 -14.77 -4.18
C SER A 33 -27.46 -15.90 -4.72
N SER A 34 -26.85 -16.95 -5.29
CA SER A 34 -27.58 -18.12 -5.80
C SER A 34 -26.96 -19.39 -5.24
N GLY A 35 -27.48 -19.88 -4.12
CA GLY A 35 -27.09 -21.16 -3.51
C GLY A 35 -26.13 -21.05 -2.32
N LEU A 36 -25.60 -22.19 -1.88
CA LEU A 36 -24.68 -22.33 -0.74
C LEU A 36 -23.22 -21.98 -1.08
N SER A 37 -22.88 -21.81 -2.36
CA SER A 37 -21.54 -21.46 -2.83
C SER A 37 -21.49 -20.02 -3.31
N VAL A 38 -20.58 -19.24 -2.72
CA VAL A 38 -20.32 -17.86 -3.15
C VAL A 38 -19.49 -17.94 -4.43
N THR A 39 -20.08 -17.57 -5.56
CA THR A 39 -19.37 -17.39 -6.82
C THR A 39 -19.26 -15.91 -7.11
N TYR A 40 -18.07 -15.47 -7.52
CA TYR A 40 -17.81 -14.08 -7.87
C TYR A 40 -17.79 -13.97 -9.40
N THR A 41 -18.51 -13.01 -9.95
CA THR A 41 -18.69 -12.92 -11.41
C THR A 41 -18.47 -11.52 -11.91
N VAL A 42 -17.78 -11.41 -13.05
CA VAL A 42 -17.56 -10.15 -13.75
C VAL A 42 -18.48 -10.08 -14.96
N PHE A 43 -19.17 -8.95 -15.10
CA PHE A 43 -20.13 -8.70 -16.17
C PHE A 43 -19.81 -7.41 -16.92
N VAL A 44 -20.21 -7.40 -18.19
CA VAL A 44 -20.21 -6.23 -19.07
C VAL A 44 -21.61 -5.95 -19.60
N ALA A 45 -21.83 -4.80 -20.23
CA ALA A 45 -23.16 -4.36 -20.66
C ALA A 45 -23.81 -5.31 -21.69
N ASP A 46 -23.10 -5.67 -22.75
CA ASP A 46 -23.60 -6.41 -23.92
C ASP A 46 -22.56 -7.34 -24.56
N GLU A 47 -22.99 -8.12 -25.57
CA GLU A 47 -22.17 -9.17 -26.20
C GLU A 47 -21.05 -8.63 -27.10
N ASN A 48 -21.18 -7.41 -27.65
CA ASN A 48 -20.09 -6.81 -28.43
C ASN A 48 -18.93 -6.46 -27.51
N VAL A 49 -19.25 -5.86 -26.36
CA VAL A 49 -18.27 -5.57 -25.30
C VAL A 49 -17.71 -6.86 -24.69
N ALA A 50 -18.52 -7.92 -24.57
CA ALA A 50 -18.08 -9.20 -24.02
C ALA A 50 -16.98 -9.86 -24.85
N ARG A 51 -16.99 -9.70 -26.17
CA ARG A 51 -15.92 -10.21 -27.05
C ARG A 51 -14.59 -9.51 -26.75
N GLN A 52 -14.59 -8.18 -26.78
CA GLN A 52 -13.41 -7.38 -26.47
C GLN A 52 -12.90 -7.67 -25.05
N ALA A 53 -13.80 -7.82 -24.07
CA ALA A 53 -13.44 -8.19 -22.72
C ALA A 53 -12.75 -9.55 -22.65
N ARG A 54 -13.27 -10.58 -23.32
CA ARG A 54 -12.64 -11.92 -23.35
C ARG A 54 -11.23 -11.87 -23.95
N ASP A 55 -11.02 -11.09 -25.01
CA ASP A 55 -9.71 -10.92 -25.64
C ASP A 55 -8.72 -10.25 -24.67
N SER A 56 -9.12 -9.15 -24.00
CA SER A 56 -8.29 -8.48 -22.99
C SER A 56 -8.00 -9.38 -21.78
N LEU A 57 -8.95 -10.22 -21.35
CA LEU A 57 -8.74 -11.16 -20.26
C LEU A 57 -7.76 -12.27 -20.63
N HIS A 58 -7.80 -12.76 -21.86
CA HIS A 58 -6.82 -13.72 -22.35
C HIS A 58 -5.40 -13.11 -22.34
N GLU A 59 -5.26 -11.84 -22.70
CA GLU A 59 -3.98 -11.12 -22.59
C GLU A 59 -3.52 -10.97 -21.12
N MET A 60 -4.42 -10.63 -20.21
CA MET A 60 -4.15 -10.56 -18.76
C MET A 60 -3.67 -11.91 -18.21
N ASP A 61 -4.35 -13.00 -18.56
CA ASP A 61 -3.98 -14.35 -18.14
C ASP A 61 -2.64 -14.78 -18.76
N ALA A 62 -2.37 -14.41 -20.01
CA ALA A 62 -1.12 -14.71 -20.70
C ALA A 62 0.08 -13.91 -20.16
N SER A 63 -0.15 -12.67 -19.73
CA SER A 63 0.88 -11.81 -19.14
C SER A 63 1.28 -12.28 -17.75
N GLY A 64 0.38 -12.98 -17.05
CA GLY A 64 0.49 -13.26 -15.63
C GLY A 64 0.33 -11.97 -14.82
N ILE A 65 -0.38 -12.04 -13.69
CA ILE A 65 -0.23 -10.99 -12.69
C ILE A 65 1.08 -11.27 -11.98
N GLU A 66 2.19 -10.75 -12.50
CA GLU A 66 3.41 -10.61 -11.71
C GLU A 66 3.13 -9.55 -10.65
N LEU A 67 2.63 -9.99 -9.49
CA LEU A 67 2.76 -9.17 -8.29
C LEU A 67 4.25 -8.90 -8.14
N ALA A 68 4.63 -7.62 -8.12
CA ALA A 68 6.03 -7.24 -7.99
C ALA A 68 6.64 -8.02 -6.81
N ASP A 69 7.70 -8.79 -7.09
CA ASP A 69 8.35 -9.61 -6.08
C ASP A 69 8.70 -8.75 -4.86
N GLY A 70 8.28 -9.20 -3.67
CA GLY A 70 8.55 -8.51 -2.41
C GLY A 70 7.57 -7.39 -2.03
N TRP A 71 6.42 -7.25 -2.69
CA TRP A 71 5.38 -6.30 -2.27
C TRP A 71 4.89 -6.55 -0.82
N GLU A 72 4.77 -7.82 -0.41
CA GLU A 72 4.40 -8.19 0.97
C GLU A 72 5.50 -7.80 1.98
N ALA A 73 6.77 -7.98 1.62
CA ALA A 73 7.90 -7.61 2.46
C ALA A 73 8.01 -6.08 2.67
N GLN A 74 7.51 -5.27 1.73
CA GLN A 74 7.45 -3.81 1.89
C GLN A 74 6.33 -3.35 2.84
N ALA A 75 5.36 -4.23 3.13
CA ALA A 75 4.24 -3.93 4.02
C ALA A 75 4.50 -4.36 5.48
N GLU A 76 5.57 -5.12 5.75
CA GLU A 76 5.92 -5.52 7.11
C GLU A 76 6.46 -4.34 7.93
N PRO A 77 5.87 -4.01 9.10
CA PRO A 77 6.34 -2.92 9.94
C PRO A 77 7.68 -3.25 10.57
N ASP A 78 8.64 -2.31 10.50
CA ASP A 78 9.93 -2.44 11.15
C ASP A 78 9.81 -2.07 12.64
N LEU A 79 9.45 -3.06 13.46
CA LEU A 79 9.28 -2.90 14.90
C LEU A 79 10.59 -2.55 15.63
N ALA A 80 11.76 -2.72 15.00
CA ALA A 80 13.03 -2.33 15.61
C ALA A 80 13.18 -0.81 15.74
N LYS A 81 12.39 -0.03 14.98
CA LYS A 81 12.33 1.44 15.10
C LYS A 81 11.53 1.93 16.30
N LEU A 82 10.73 1.06 16.93
CA LEU A 82 9.93 1.44 18.09
C LEU A 82 10.80 1.58 19.35
N PRO A 83 10.59 2.65 20.14
CA PRO A 83 11.18 2.76 21.47
C PRO A 83 10.71 1.65 22.42
N GLU A 84 11.58 1.18 23.32
CA GLU A 84 11.28 0.10 24.30
C GLU A 84 10.05 0.34 25.17
N ARG A 85 9.63 1.61 25.35
CA ARG A 85 8.40 1.95 26.08
C ARG A 85 7.14 1.34 25.46
N TYR A 86 7.18 1.03 24.16
CA TYR A 86 6.10 0.40 23.39
C TYR A 86 6.18 -1.13 23.38
N MET A 87 7.04 -1.76 24.18
CA MET A 87 7.02 -3.23 24.33
C MET A 87 5.65 -3.67 24.90
N PRO A 88 4.84 -4.40 24.12
CA PRO A 88 3.52 -4.81 24.58
C PRO A 88 3.63 -5.92 25.63
N ALA A 89 2.65 -5.96 26.53
CA ALA A 89 2.48 -7.07 27.45
C ALA A 89 1.71 -8.21 26.78
N CYS A 90 2.17 -9.45 26.93
CA CYS A 90 1.37 -10.63 26.67
C CYS A 90 0.18 -10.69 27.64
N SER A 91 -0.83 -11.51 27.34
CA SER A 91 -1.98 -11.74 28.22
C SER A 91 -1.60 -12.26 29.62
N CYS A 92 -0.44 -12.91 29.74
CA CYS A 92 0.13 -13.33 31.02
C CYS A 92 0.89 -12.22 31.79
N GLY A 93 1.06 -11.04 31.19
CA GLY A 93 1.78 -9.89 31.75
C GLY A 93 3.26 -9.79 31.36
N TYR A 94 3.84 -10.80 30.71
CA TYR A 94 5.23 -10.75 30.23
C TYR A 94 5.41 -9.74 29.10
N ARG A 95 6.47 -8.91 29.13
CA ARG A 95 6.75 -7.94 28.06
C ARG A 95 7.46 -8.59 26.88
N LEU A 96 6.82 -8.57 25.71
CA LEU A 96 7.35 -9.20 24.50
C LEU A 96 8.40 -8.30 23.83
N PRO A 97 9.47 -8.87 23.27
CA PRO A 97 10.46 -8.12 22.50
C PRO A 97 9.85 -7.59 21.20
N LEU A 98 10.25 -6.37 20.82
CA LEU A 98 9.87 -5.74 19.55
C LEU A 98 10.61 -6.41 18.39
N ARG A 99 10.03 -7.46 17.83
CA ARG A 99 10.53 -8.21 16.66
C ARG A 99 9.38 -8.44 15.69
N SER A 100 9.66 -8.32 14.39
CA SER A 100 8.68 -8.60 13.35
C SER A 100 8.25 -10.08 13.39
N GLY A 101 6.99 -10.31 12.99
CA GLY A 101 6.38 -11.64 12.92
C GLY A 101 5.77 -12.14 14.23
N GLU A 102 5.32 -13.40 14.20
CA GLU A 102 4.74 -14.08 15.34
C GLU A 102 5.83 -14.46 16.37
N VAL A 103 5.65 -14.02 17.62
CA VAL A 103 6.55 -14.34 18.72
C VAL A 103 5.83 -15.21 19.74
N ARG A 104 6.45 -16.34 20.10
CA ARG A 104 5.97 -17.18 21.20
C ARG A 104 6.41 -16.60 22.54
N CYS A 105 5.46 -16.31 23.42
CA CYS A 105 5.73 -15.83 24.77
C CYS A 105 6.52 -16.90 25.57
N PRO A 106 7.67 -16.56 26.19
CA PRO A 106 8.49 -17.52 26.92
C PRO A 106 7.84 -18.00 28.24
N GLU A 107 6.91 -17.24 28.81
CA GLU A 107 6.26 -17.57 30.09
C GLU A 107 5.01 -18.44 29.91
N CYS A 108 4.09 -18.06 29.02
CA CYS A 108 2.82 -18.78 28.83
C CYS A 108 2.78 -19.65 27.56
N GLY A 109 3.78 -19.55 26.68
CA GLY A 109 3.86 -20.32 25.44
C GLY A 109 2.87 -19.88 24.35
N THR A 110 2.12 -18.80 24.54
CA THR A 110 1.16 -18.28 23.56
C THR A 110 1.87 -17.60 22.41
N ASP A 111 1.50 -17.94 21.18
CA ASP A 111 1.94 -17.22 19.98
C ASP A 111 1.22 -15.88 19.89
N SER A 112 1.96 -14.80 19.65
CA SER A 112 1.44 -13.44 19.67
C SER A 112 1.98 -12.64 18.49
N ASP A 113 1.09 -11.94 17.80
CA ASP A 113 1.45 -10.91 16.83
C ASP A 113 1.82 -9.63 17.61
N VAL A 114 3.12 -9.33 17.64
CA VAL A 114 3.64 -8.19 18.39
C VAL A 114 3.13 -6.86 17.83
N ALA A 115 2.97 -6.74 16.50
CA ALA A 115 2.47 -5.52 15.88
C ALA A 115 1.00 -5.28 16.26
N ALA A 116 0.17 -6.33 16.21
CA ALA A 116 -1.22 -6.25 16.65
C ALA A 116 -1.33 -5.85 18.12
N LEU A 117 -0.49 -6.42 19.00
CA LEU A 117 -0.48 -6.07 20.42
C LEU A 117 0.01 -4.63 20.69
N VAL A 118 0.96 -4.11 19.90
CA VAL A 118 1.36 -2.70 20.00
C VAL A 118 0.19 -1.80 19.66
N VAL A 119 -0.52 -2.07 18.56
CA VAL A 119 -1.70 -1.30 18.16
C VAL A 119 -2.81 -1.37 19.22
N GLU A 120 -3.07 -2.55 19.76
CA GLU A 120 -4.10 -2.75 20.79
C GLU A 120 -3.79 -1.98 22.09
N GLN A 121 -2.53 -1.96 22.53
CA GLN A 121 -2.16 -1.38 23.83
C GLN A 121 -1.76 0.09 23.77
N PHE A 122 -1.21 0.55 22.64
CA PHE A 122 -0.66 1.90 22.50
C PHE A 122 -1.31 2.73 21.38
N GLY A 123 -2.19 2.14 20.58
CA GLY A 123 -2.84 2.77 19.45
C GLY A 123 -2.04 2.66 18.13
N PRO A 124 -2.70 2.85 16.98
CA PRO A 124 -2.06 2.80 15.66
C PRO A 124 -0.99 3.90 15.48
N GLU A 125 -1.10 5.03 16.18
CA GLU A 125 -0.15 6.14 16.13
C GLU A 125 1.25 5.71 16.62
N ALA A 126 1.33 4.70 17.50
CA ALA A 126 2.62 4.16 17.91
C ALA A 126 3.39 3.56 16.72
N MET A 127 2.69 2.98 15.75
CA MET A 127 3.26 2.28 14.60
C MET A 127 3.76 3.20 13.49
N GLU A 128 3.50 4.50 13.56
CA GLU A 128 3.90 5.47 12.52
C GLU A 128 5.42 5.42 12.24
N LEU A 129 6.23 5.19 13.28
CA LEU A 129 7.68 5.07 13.18
C LEU A 129 8.16 3.78 12.49
N CYS A 130 7.32 2.74 12.43
CA CYS A 130 7.67 1.44 11.86
C CYS A 130 7.63 1.45 10.33
N TYR A 131 6.86 2.36 9.74
CA TYR A 131 6.72 2.48 8.30
C TYR A 131 7.75 3.47 7.74
N PRO A 132 8.27 3.26 6.52
CA PRO A 132 9.04 4.29 5.85
C PRO A 132 8.16 5.54 5.68
N SER A 133 8.68 6.72 6.04
CA SER A 133 8.01 7.98 5.70
C SER A 133 7.85 8.08 4.18
N ALA A 134 6.85 8.83 3.69
CA ALA A 134 6.66 8.97 2.25
C ALA A 134 7.93 9.54 1.60
N ALA A 135 8.65 10.40 2.30
CA ALA A 135 9.96 10.90 1.88
C ALA A 135 11.05 9.85 1.64
N ASN A 136 10.98 8.71 2.33
CA ASN A 136 11.92 7.59 2.15
C ASN A 136 11.39 6.51 1.20
N ALA A 137 10.06 6.41 1.03
CA ALA A 137 9.44 5.43 0.15
C ALA A 137 9.52 5.83 -1.34
N MET A 138 9.65 7.11 -1.65
CA MET A 138 9.70 7.61 -3.03
C MET A 138 11.08 7.43 -3.68
N SER A 139 11.07 7.04 -4.96
CA SER A 139 12.27 7.02 -5.81
C SER A 139 12.74 8.45 -6.14
N ASP A 140 13.99 8.58 -6.57
CA ASP A 140 14.55 9.88 -6.94
C ASP A 140 13.78 10.50 -8.12
N GLU A 141 13.37 9.70 -9.11
CA GLU A 141 12.57 10.15 -10.24
C GLU A 141 11.21 10.69 -9.79
N GLN A 142 10.56 10.05 -8.81
CA GLN A 142 9.30 10.52 -8.25
C GLN A 142 9.51 11.85 -7.49
N LEU A 143 10.58 11.97 -6.70
CA LEU A 143 10.93 13.20 -6.00
C LEU A 143 11.24 14.35 -6.95
N GLU A 144 11.87 14.07 -8.10
CA GLU A 144 12.14 15.08 -9.13
C GLU A 144 10.84 15.69 -9.66
N THR A 145 9.79 14.89 -9.85
CA THR A 145 8.48 15.40 -10.29
C THR A 145 7.71 16.17 -9.23
N LEU A 146 8.08 16.05 -7.94
CA LEU A 146 7.36 16.69 -6.85
C LEU A 146 7.55 18.22 -6.85
N ALA A 147 6.43 18.95 -6.87
CA ALA A 147 6.40 20.41 -6.84
C ALA A 147 6.51 20.98 -5.41
N LEU A 148 7.58 20.63 -4.69
CA LEU A 148 7.87 21.20 -3.37
C LEU A 148 8.24 22.68 -3.48
N ALA A 149 7.75 23.52 -2.58
CA ALA A 149 8.14 24.92 -2.57
C ALA A 149 9.42 25.13 -1.76
N CYS A 150 10.38 25.83 -2.35
CA CYS A 150 11.54 26.37 -1.64
C CYS A 150 11.08 27.42 -0.61
N ALA A 151 11.95 27.78 0.34
CA ALA A 151 11.70 28.84 1.32
C ALA A 151 11.37 30.20 0.68
N CYS A 152 11.84 30.45 -0.56
CA CYS A 152 11.48 31.66 -1.32
C CYS A 152 10.14 31.57 -2.05
N GLY A 153 9.46 30.42 -2.01
CA GLY A 153 8.20 30.15 -2.71
C GLY A 153 8.35 29.60 -4.13
N TYR A 154 9.58 29.44 -4.65
CA TYR A 154 9.81 28.83 -5.96
C TYR A 154 9.50 27.33 -5.96
N SER A 155 8.85 26.83 -7.02
CA SER A 155 8.57 25.40 -7.17
C SER A 155 9.81 24.63 -7.61
N LEU A 156 10.17 23.60 -6.85
CA LEU A 156 11.28 22.70 -7.15
C LEU A 156 10.85 21.52 -8.06
N GLY A 157 9.63 21.54 -8.61
CA GLY A 157 9.16 20.52 -9.55
C GLY A 157 10.01 20.46 -10.82
N GLY A 158 10.41 19.25 -11.22
CA GLY A 158 11.29 19.00 -12.36
C GLY A 158 12.78 19.26 -12.12
N LEU A 159 13.16 19.71 -10.91
CA LEU A 159 14.57 19.81 -10.52
C LEU A 159 15.04 18.52 -9.82
N VAL A 160 16.36 18.29 -9.87
CA VAL A 160 17.06 17.20 -9.17
C VAL A 160 16.73 17.16 -7.67
N VAL A 161 16.91 16.00 -7.03
CA VAL A 161 16.57 15.76 -5.61
C VAL A 161 17.31 16.71 -4.65
N SER A 162 18.56 17.02 -4.95
CA SER A 162 19.44 17.88 -4.16
C SER A 162 20.08 18.95 -5.04
N GLY A 163 20.16 20.19 -4.55
CA GLY A 163 20.71 21.28 -5.38
C GLY A 163 20.63 22.66 -4.77
N THR A 164 20.75 23.68 -5.61
CA THR A 164 20.55 25.09 -5.24
C THR A 164 19.34 25.65 -5.98
N CYS A 165 18.50 26.40 -5.27
CA CYS A 165 17.33 27.03 -5.86
C CYS A 165 17.77 28.09 -6.89
N PRO A 166 17.25 28.05 -8.13
CA PRO A 166 17.65 29.00 -9.17
C PRO A 166 17.22 30.45 -8.87
N GLU A 167 16.19 30.65 -8.04
CA GLU A 167 15.68 31.98 -7.69
C GLU A 167 16.43 32.63 -6.53
N CYS A 168 16.65 31.90 -5.43
CA CYS A 168 17.21 32.48 -4.21
C CYS A 168 18.63 32.01 -3.88
N GLY A 169 19.17 31.03 -4.63
CA GLY A 169 20.49 30.45 -4.41
C GLY A 169 20.61 29.56 -3.15
N ALA A 170 19.52 29.37 -2.39
CA ALA A 170 19.55 28.51 -1.21
C ALA A 170 19.72 27.04 -1.59
N ALA A 171 20.55 26.31 -0.86
CA ALA A 171 20.63 24.86 -0.99
C ALA A 171 19.31 24.21 -0.56
N TYR A 172 18.91 23.15 -1.24
CA TYR A 172 17.74 22.35 -0.90
C TYR A 172 18.03 20.87 -1.00
N GLU A 173 17.31 20.11 -0.18
CA GLU A 173 17.21 18.65 -0.24
C GLU A 173 15.72 18.28 -0.21
N LYS A 174 15.20 17.70 -1.29
CA LYS A 174 13.76 17.44 -1.40
C LYS A 174 13.26 16.48 -0.32
N ARG A 175 14.06 15.48 0.05
CA ARG A 175 13.72 14.51 1.12
C ARG A 175 13.55 15.21 2.48
N GLU A 176 14.44 16.15 2.80
CA GLU A 176 14.33 16.95 4.03
C GLU A 176 13.14 17.90 4.00
N LEU A 177 12.90 18.58 2.86
CA LEU A 177 11.75 19.46 2.70
C LEU A 177 10.43 18.72 2.87
N LEU A 178 10.33 17.52 2.29
CA LEU A 178 9.15 16.68 2.39
C LEU A 178 8.89 16.26 3.85
N ALA A 179 9.92 15.81 4.57
CA ALA A 179 9.81 15.49 6.00
C ALA A 179 9.37 16.70 6.85
N VAL A 180 9.84 17.91 6.53
CA VAL A 180 9.39 19.15 7.22
C VAL A 180 7.93 19.47 6.93
N TRP A 181 7.45 19.18 5.71
CA TRP A 181 6.06 19.42 5.32
C TRP A 181 5.11 18.40 5.94
N GLU A 182 5.51 17.12 5.99
CA GLU A 182 4.81 16.06 6.72
C GLU A 182 4.65 16.44 8.20
N ALA A 183 5.74 16.86 8.86
CA ALA A 183 5.71 17.28 10.26
C ALA A 183 4.82 18.53 10.52
N LYS A 184 4.52 19.31 9.48
CA LYS A 184 3.64 20.48 9.55
C LYS A 184 2.19 20.18 9.12
N GLY A 185 1.90 18.96 8.65
CA GLY A 185 0.59 18.60 8.10
C GLY A 185 0.22 19.39 6.84
N LEU A 186 1.21 19.76 6.02
CA LEU A 186 1.01 20.51 4.77
C LEU A 186 0.79 19.60 3.55
N ILE A 187 0.72 18.29 3.78
CA ILE A 187 0.47 17.23 2.81
C ILE A 187 -0.37 16.14 3.47
#